data_AF-A0A389MNP8-F1
#
_entry.id   AF-A0A389MNP8-F1
#
_cell.length_a   1.000
_cell.length_b   1.000
_cell.length_c   1.000
_cell.angle_alpha   90.00
_cell.angle_beta   90.00
_cell.angle_gamma   90.00
#
_symmetry.space_group_name_H-M   'P 1'
#
loop_
_entity.id
_entity.type
_entity.pdbx_description
1 polymer ?
#
loop_
_entity_poly.entity_id
_entity_poly.type
_entity_poly.pdbx_seq_one_letter_code
_entity_poly.pdbx_strand_id
1 'polypeptide(L)'
;MRRQTSTTPYVPHRYIDELPDTAFANFGVWRDRLERGDREPHALAIEAGANVFVPHPDTGASLPEILAPSDLFETLAAGIEKLDFYSRREAIVAIFGSLAERDVGDIIRECVEEPDMPELFRDLQGRIIDRIESGHWNDADLGWIKLRAAEQVTDDDFLHMLPFDGGKEGDVRELARKVVRGRKDHVCHGTGLVIPAGEPHLLLRELIDGEFYATRHGRVSAWFEVYAEAPELAEMLKRDERPLAAAA
;
A
#
# COMPACT_ATOMS: atom_id res chain seq x y z
N MET A 1 5.34 -5.20 -17.57
CA MET A 1 4.00 -5.77 -17.88
C MET A 1 3.32 -5.93 -16.54
N ARG A 2 2.22 -5.21 -16.28
CA ARG A 2 1.50 -5.29 -15.00
C ARG A 2 0.89 -6.68 -14.84
N ARG A 3 0.98 -7.29 -13.65
CA ARG A 3 0.29 -8.56 -13.36
C ARG A 3 -1.21 -8.28 -13.29
N GLN A 4 -2.01 -8.88 -14.18
CA GLN A 4 -3.46 -8.91 -14.01
C GLN A 4 -3.78 -9.95 -12.93
N THR A 5 -4.23 -9.51 -11.76
CA THR A 5 -4.69 -10.44 -10.72
C THR A 5 -6.10 -10.92 -11.05
N SER A 6 -6.31 -12.24 -10.98
CA SER A 6 -7.61 -12.81 -11.24
C SER A 6 -8.49 -12.65 -9.98
N THR A 7 -9.65 -11.99 -10.14
CA THR A 7 -10.79 -12.05 -9.20
C THR A 7 -10.67 -11.39 -7.81
N THR A 8 -11.16 -10.15 -7.69
CA THR A 8 -11.88 -9.62 -6.50
C THR A 8 -12.82 -8.51 -7.00
N PRO A 9 -14.06 -8.33 -6.47
CA PRO A 9 -14.90 -7.19 -6.84
C PRO A 9 -14.15 -5.88 -6.54
N TYR A 10 -13.84 -5.13 -7.60
CA TYR A 10 -13.21 -3.83 -7.52
C TYR A 10 -14.01 -2.92 -6.59
N VAL A 11 -13.40 -2.53 -5.48
CA VAL A 11 -13.93 -1.45 -4.64
C VAL A 11 -13.43 -0.15 -5.27
N PRO A 12 -14.32 0.78 -5.64
CA PRO A 12 -13.91 2.08 -6.14
C PRO A 12 -12.90 2.72 -5.19
N HIS A 13 -11.84 3.25 -5.77
CA HIS A 13 -10.71 3.74 -5.00
C HIS A 13 -10.17 5.05 -5.59
N ARG A 14 -9.80 5.97 -4.70
CA ARG A 14 -9.26 7.30 -5.04
C ARG A 14 -7.78 7.34 -4.73
N TYR A 15 -6.99 7.96 -5.60
CA TYR A 15 -5.54 8.10 -5.41
C TYR A 15 -5.15 8.80 -4.10
N ILE A 16 -6.00 9.72 -3.62
CA ILE A 16 -5.78 10.37 -2.32
C ILE A 16 -5.79 9.37 -1.15
N ASP A 17 -6.50 8.24 -1.27
CA ASP A 17 -6.57 7.20 -0.24
C ASP A 17 -5.29 6.32 -0.24
N GLU A 18 -4.41 6.43 -1.24
CA GLU A 18 -3.08 5.77 -1.29
C GLU A 18 -2.01 6.57 -0.53
N LEU A 19 -2.30 7.83 -0.17
CA LEU A 19 -1.33 8.68 0.50
C LEU A 19 -0.95 8.10 1.87
N PRO A 20 0.35 8.04 2.20
CA PRO A 20 0.76 7.76 3.58
C PRO A 20 0.11 8.73 4.56
N ASP A 21 -0.21 8.29 5.78
CA ASP A 21 -0.89 9.12 6.80
C ASP A 21 -0.21 10.48 7.02
N THR A 22 1.12 10.52 6.99
CA THR A 22 1.91 11.74 7.12
C THR A 22 1.71 12.69 5.93
N ALA A 23 1.67 12.16 4.71
CA ALA A 23 1.38 12.92 3.49
C ALA A 23 -0.05 13.45 3.48
N PHE A 24 -1.01 12.62 3.87
CA PHE A 24 -2.41 13.01 3.98
C PHE A 24 -2.62 14.12 5.02
N ALA A 25 -1.95 14.03 6.16
CA ALA A 25 -1.97 15.07 7.19
C ALA A 25 -1.37 16.40 6.69
N ASN A 26 -0.19 16.36 6.04
CA ASN A 26 0.44 17.55 5.47
C ASN A 26 -0.43 18.18 4.37
N PHE A 27 -1.04 17.37 3.52
CA PHE A 27 -2.00 17.83 2.52
C PHE A 27 -3.19 18.55 3.15
N GLY A 28 -3.72 18.00 4.26
CA GLY A 28 -4.78 18.65 5.04
C GLY A 28 -4.37 20.02 5.59
N VAL A 29 -3.15 20.14 6.10
CA VAL A 29 -2.59 21.42 6.58
C VAL A 29 -2.42 22.41 5.42
N TRP A 30 -1.85 21.96 4.30
CA TRP A 30 -1.69 22.81 3.11
C TRP A 30 -3.04 23.32 2.59
N ARG A 31 -4.07 22.46 2.56
CA ARG A 31 -5.43 22.80 2.16
C ARG A 31 -6.09 23.82 3.10
N ASP A 32 -5.96 23.63 4.41
CA ASP A 32 -6.47 24.59 5.41
C ASP A 32 -5.78 25.97 5.29
N ARG A 33 -4.48 26.00 4.99
CA ARG A 33 -3.76 27.26 4.69
C ARG A 33 -4.25 27.91 3.40
N LEU A 34 -4.51 27.11 2.37
CA LEU A 34 -5.13 27.59 1.14
C LEU A 34 -6.52 28.20 1.43
N GLU A 35 -7.33 27.58 2.27
CA GLU A 35 -8.67 28.08 2.63
C GLU A 35 -8.62 29.44 3.34
N ARG A 36 -7.60 29.65 4.17
CA ARG A 36 -7.37 30.90 4.91
C ARG A 36 -6.82 32.03 4.05
N GLY A 37 -6.49 31.78 2.78
CA GLY A 37 -5.92 32.80 1.90
C GLY A 37 -4.41 32.97 2.04
N ASP A 38 -3.68 31.99 2.59
CA ASP A 38 -2.22 32.09 2.68
C ASP A 38 -1.60 32.21 1.29
N ARG A 39 -0.70 33.19 1.14
CA ARG A 39 -0.06 33.52 -0.15
C ARG A 39 0.78 32.38 -0.72
N GLU A 40 1.47 31.62 0.13
CA GLU A 40 2.40 30.57 -0.27
C GLU A 40 1.67 29.37 -0.93
N PRO A 41 0.65 28.74 -0.30
CA PRO A 41 -0.16 27.71 -0.97
C PRO A 41 -0.79 28.16 -2.28
N HIS A 42 -1.29 29.41 -2.33
CA HIS A 42 -1.85 29.97 -3.56
C HIS A 42 -0.80 30.11 -4.67
N ALA A 43 0.38 30.65 -4.34
CA ALA A 43 1.46 30.81 -5.30
C ALA A 43 1.89 29.45 -5.88
N LEU A 44 2.00 28.43 -5.03
CA LEU A 44 2.35 27.08 -5.45
C LEU A 44 1.27 26.45 -6.35
N ALA A 45 -0.01 26.61 -6.00
CA ALA A 45 -1.12 26.13 -6.83
C ALA A 45 -1.12 26.80 -8.22
N ILE A 46 -0.86 28.10 -8.28
CA ILE A 46 -0.75 28.87 -9.53
C ILE A 46 0.46 28.40 -10.34
N GLU A 47 1.62 28.20 -9.71
CA GLU A 47 2.83 27.72 -10.35
C GLU A 47 2.64 26.32 -10.96
N ALA A 48 1.99 25.42 -10.22
CA ALA A 48 1.61 24.11 -10.73
C ALA A 48 0.50 24.17 -11.80
N GLY A 49 -0.14 25.32 -12.02
CA GLY A 49 -1.28 25.44 -12.94
C GLY A 49 -2.49 24.62 -12.49
N ALA A 50 -2.63 24.39 -11.18
CA ALA A 50 -3.69 23.58 -10.59
C ALA A 50 -4.94 24.43 -10.30
N ASN A 51 -6.10 23.97 -10.75
CA ASN A 51 -7.38 24.52 -10.30
C ASN A 51 -7.69 23.97 -8.90
N VAL A 52 -7.71 24.84 -7.90
CA VAL A 52 -7.91 24.43 -6.50
C VAL A 52 -9.28 24.83 -5.94
N PHE A 53 -10.06 25.56 -6.73
CA PHE A 53 -11.37 26.09 -6.38
C PHE A 53 -12.47 25.50 -7.26
N VAL A 54 -13.67 25.37 -6.71
CA VAL A 54 -14.85 24.88 -7.41
C VAL A 54 -15.18 25.83 -8.57
N PRO A 55 -15.28 25.35 -9.83
CA PRO A 55 -15.70 26.19 -10.94
C PRO A 55 -17.21 26.45 -10.85
N HIS A 56 -17.61 27.69 -11.13
CA HIS A 56 -19.01 28.08 -11.25
C HIS A 56 -19.63 27.34 -12.44
N PRO A 57 -20.77 26.65 -12.27
CA PRO A 57 -21.32 25.74 -13.27
C PRO A 57 -21.62 26.41 -14.62
N ASP A 58 -22.13 27.65 -14.59
CA ASP A 58 -22.52 28.36 -15.82
C ASP A 58 -21.43 29.21 -16.46
N THR A 59 -20.40 29.62 -15.69
CA THR A 59 -19.43 30.64 -16.14
C THR A 59 -18.00 30.14 -16.16
N GLY A 60 -17.72 28.99 -15.52
CA GLY A 60 -16.37 28.47 -15.34
C GLY A 60 -15.49 29.30 -14.40
N ALA A 61 -16.01 30.37 -13.80
CA ALA A 61 -15.26 31.21 -12.86
C ALA A 61 -15.05 30.49 -11.52
N SER A 62 -13.89 30.63 -10.89
CA SER A 62 -13.63 30.03 -9.58
C SER A 62 -14.50 30.63 -8.48
N LEU A 63 -15.22 29.77 -7.76
CA LEU A 63 -15.91 30.10 -6.52
C LEU A 63 -14.89 30.16 -5.37
N PRO A 64 -15.16 30.90 -4.28
CA PRO A 64 -14.30 30.92 -3.09
C PRO A 64 -14.43 29.64 -2.23
N GLU A 65 -14.76 28.52 -2.86
CA GLU A 65 -14.90 27.20 -2.24
C GLU A 65 -13.81 26.30 -2.82
N ILE A 66 -13.05 25.64 -1.94
CA ILE A 66 -11.98 24.73 -2.35
C ILE A 66 -12.59 23.42 -2.85
N LEU A 67 -11.98 22.82 -3.87
CA LEU A 67 -12.37 21.51 -4.38
C LEU A 67 -12.39 20.45 -3.26
N ALA A 68 -13.25 19.44 -3.43
CA ALA A 68 -13.21 18.28 -2.55
C ALA A 68 -11.81 17.65 -2.56
N PRO A 69 -11.34 17.06 -1.44
CA PRO A 69 -9.98 16.54 -1.30
C PRO A 69 -9.51 15.69 -2.50
N SER A 70 -10.37 14.79 -2.99
CA SER A 70 -10.04 13.92 -4.13
C SER A 70 -9.79 14.73 -5.41
N ASP A 71 -10.72 15.62 -5.78
CA ASP A 71 -10.62 16.43 -7.00
C ASP A 71 -9.45 17.42 -6.93
N LEU A 72 -9.20 17.95 -5.73
CA LEU A 72 -8.04 18.81 -5.46
C LEU A 72 -6.73 18.04 -5.66
N PHE A 73 -6.64 16.82 -5.14
CA PHE A 73 -5.47 15.96 -5.31
C PHE A 73 -5.22 15.66 -6.80
N GLU A 74 -6.24 15.22 -7.54
CA GLU A 74 -6.09 14.87 -8.97
C GLU A 74 -5.68 16.10 -9.80
N THR A 75 -6.23 17.28 -9.50
CA THR A 75 -5.82 18.52 -10.18
C THR A 75 -4.39 18.94 -9.84
N LEU A 76 -3.98 18.80 -8.58
CA LEU A 76 -2.60 19.04 -8.16
C LEU A 76 -1.64 18.06 -8.81
N ALA A 77 -1.97 16.77 -8.85
CA ALA A 77 -1.17 15.73 -9.50
C ALA A 77 -0.92 16.07 -10.98
N ALA A 78 -1.97 16.44 -11.71
CA ALA A 78 -1.87 16.84 -13.11
C ALA A 78 -1.05 18.12 -13.34
N GLY A 79 -1.05 19.04 -12.37
CA GLY A 79 -0.22 20.25 -12.39
C GLY A 79 1.25 19.97 -12.08
N ILE A 80 1.50 19.27 -10.97
CA ILE A 80 2.83 18.89 -10.47
C ILE A 80 3.59 18.06 -11.51
N GLU A 81 2.94 17.13 -12.21
CA GLU A 81 3.60 16.28 -13.21
C GLU A 81 4.11 17.08 -14.43
N LYS A 82 3.55 18.26 -14.70
CA LYS A 82 4.02 19.15 -15.78
C LYS A 82 5.25 19.98 -15.40
N LEU A 83 5.57 20.06 -14.12
CA LEU A 83 6.75 20.78 -13.63
C LEU A 83 8.04 20.02 -13.99
N ASP A 84 9.16 20.74 -14.08
CA ASP A 84 10.47 20.12 -14.17
C ASP A 84 10.80 19.31 -12.90
N PHE A 85 11.82 18.46 -12.97
CA PHE A 85 12.17 17.52 -11.89
C PHE A 85 12.37 18.20 -10.53
N TYR A 86 13.03 19.36 -10.48
CA TYR A 86 13.32 20.04 -9.21
C TYR A 86 12.06 20.71 -8.66
N SER A 87 11.35 21.45 -9.51
CA SER A 87 10.11 22.13 -9.14
C SER A 87 9.01 21.15 -8.72
N ARG A 88 8.93 19.99 -9.37
CA ARG A 88 8.03 18.88 -9.01
C ARG A 88 8.32 18.38 -7.60
N ARG A 89 9.59 18.11 -7.31
CA ARG A 89 10.04 17.64 -6.00
C ARG A 89 9.72 18.66 -4.92
N GLU A 90 10.04 19.94 -5.15
CA GLU A 90 9.76 21.02 -4.22
C GLU A 90 8.26 21.16 -3.95
N ALA A 91 7.41 21.06 -4.98
CA ALA A 91 5.96 21.09 -4.84
C ALA A 91 5.44 19.91 -4.00
N ILE A 92 5.93 18.69 -4.27
CA ILE A 92 5.55 17.50 -3.49
C ILE A 92 5.93 17.69 -2.01
N VAL A 93 7.16 18.13 -1.74
CA VAL A 93 7.63 18.35 -0.37
C VAL A 93 6.83 19.45 0.32
N ALA A 94 6.48 20.52 -0.37
CA ALA A 94 5.73 21.64 0.20
C ALA A 94 4.28 21.27 0.55
N ILE A 95 3.65 20.39 -0.24
CA ILE A 95 2.24 20.02 -0.07
C ILE A 95 2.09 18.80 0.84
N PHE A 96 2.93 17.78 0.63
CA PHE A 96 2.78 16.45 1.25
C PHE A 96 3.90 16.14 2.26
N GLY A 97 4.92 16.99 2.37
CA GLY A 97 6.06 16.80 3.26
C GLY A 97 7.14 15.90 2.68
N SER A 98 8.35 16.01 3.25
CA SER A 98 9.55 15.36 2.72
C SER A 98 9.64 13.86 3.00
N LEU A 99 9.00 13.36 4.05
CA LEU A 99 9.12 11.96 4.45
C LEU A 99 8.46 10.99 3.46
N ALA A 100 7.42 11.45 2.77
CA ALA A 100 6.64 10.66 1.82
C ALA A 100 6.85 11.12 0.36
N GLU A 101 7.89 11.93 0.10
CA GLU A 101 8.13 12.56 -1.21
C GLU A 101 8.08 11.55 -2.36
N ARG A 102 8.76 10.42 -2.18
CA ARG A 102 8.84 9.37 -3.19
C ARG A 102 7.49 8.70 -3.43
N ASP A 103 6.84 8.24 -2.36
CA ASP A 103 5.55 7.54 -2.43
C ASP A 103 4.50 8.42 -3.13
N VAL A 104 4.43 9.69 -2.75
CA VAL A 104 3.53 10.67 -3.36
C VAL A 104 3.86 10.90 -4.84
N GLY A 105 5.15 10.96 -5.20
CA GLY A 105 5.57 11.09 -6.59
C GLY A 105 5.13 9.91 -7.46
N ASP A 106 5.23 8.68 -6.93
CA ASP A 106 4.77 7.48 -7.63
C ASP A 106 3.23 7.49 -7.79
N ILE A 107 2.47 7.86 -6.75
CA ILE A 107 1.00 8.00 -6.80
C ILE A 107 0.57 9.09 -7.79
N ILE A 108 1.27 10.23 -7.83
CA ILE A 108 0.99 11.31 -8.80
C ILE A 108 1.18 10.81 -10.23
N ARG A 109 2.27 10.10 -10.52
CA ARG A 109 2.52 9.52 -11.84
C ARG A 109 1.40 8.57 -12.24
N GLU A 110 1.00 7.67 -11.35
CA GLU A 110 -0.08 6.70 -11.58
C GLU A 110 -1.43 7.41 -11.85
N CYS A 111 -1.72 8.47 -11.07
CA CYS A 111 -2.91 9.31 -11.26
C CYS A 111 -2.96 9.96 -12.64
N VAL A 112 -1.83 10.44 -13.16
CA VAL A 112 -1.74 11.15 -14.45
C VAL A 112 -1.68 10.20 -15.65
N GLU A 113 -1.16 8.98 -15.48
CA GLU A 113 -1.14 7.96 -16.52
C GLU A 113 -2.53 7.33 -16.78
N GLU A 114 -3.48 7.48 -15.84
CA GLU A 114 -4.84 6.92 -15.91
C GLU A 114 -5.97 7.98 -15.81
N PRO A 115 -5.94 9.08 -16.58
CA PRO A 115 -6.78 10.27 -16.33
C PRO A 115 -8.28 10.04 -16.55
N ASP A 116 -8.64 9.12 -17.46
CA ASP A 116 -10.04 8.84 -17.82
C ASP A 116 -10.53 7.49 -17.28
N MET A 117 -9.75 6.82 -16.42
CA MET A 117 -10.13 5.52 -15.88
C MET A 117 -11.12 5.69 -14.72
N PRO A 118 -12.39 5.24 -14.86
CA PRO A 118 -13.34 5.32 -13.75
C PRO A 118 -12.80 4.58 -12.52
N GLU A 119 -13.08 5.09 -11.32
CA GLU A 119 -12.54 4.56 -10.05
C GLU A 119 -12.68 3.03 -9.92
N LEU A 120 -13.79 2.46 -10.41
CA LEU A 120 -14.07 1.02 -10.34
C LEU A 120 -13.18 0.15 -11.25
N PHE A 121 -12.45 0.75 -12.19
CA PHE A 121 -11.52 0.07 -13.08
C PHE A 121 -10.06 0.31 -12.69
N ARG A 122 -9.77 1.16 -11.70
CA ARG A 122 -8.42 1.42 -11.21
C ARG A 122 -7.90 0.18 -10.46
N ASP A 123 -6.76 -0.34 -10.89
CA ASP A 123 -6.15 -1.56 -10.33
C ASP A 123 -5.27 -1.27 -9.11
N LEU A 124 -5.90 -0.93 -7.98
CA LEU A 124 -5.17 -0.69 -6.73
C LEU A 124 -4.38 -1.93 -6.28
N GLN A 125 -4.95 -3.13 -6.41
CA GLN A 125 -4.27 -4.35 -6.00
C GLN A 125 -2.98 -4.56 -6.80
N GLY A 126 -3.05 -4.42 -8.12
CA GLY A 126 -1.87 -4.49 -8.99
C GLY A 126 -0.81 -3.45 -8.64
N ARG A 127 -1.20 -2.21 -8.35
CA ARG A 127 -0.26 -1.16 -7.92
C ARG A 127 0.41 -1.46 -6.58
N ILE A 128 -0.35 -1.91 -5.59
CA ILE A 128 0.19 -2.36 -4.30
C ILE A 128 1.20 -3.50 -4.51
N ILE A 129 0.85 -4.48 -5.36
CA ILE A 129 1.73 -5.61 -5.69
C ILE A 129 3.01 -5.12 -6.37
N ASP A 130 2.92 -4.23 -7.36
CA ASP A 130 4.07 -3.66 -8.07
C ASP A 130 4.99 -2.87 -7.10
N ARG A 131 4.41 -2.11 -6.15
CA ARG A 131 5.18 -1.41 -5.10
C ARG A 131 5.88 -2.38 -4.14
N ILE A 132 5.25 -3.49 -3.79
CA ILE A 132 5.87 -4.53 -2.94
C ILE A 132 7.00 -5.23 -3.68
N GLU A 133 6.78 -5.63 -4.93
CA GLU A 133 7.79 -6.27 -5.79
C GLU A 133 9.01 -5.34 -5.98
N SER A 134 8.80 -4.03 -6.00
CA SER A 134 9.85 -3.02 -6.10
C SER A 134 10.48 -2.62 -4.76
N GLY A 135 9.98 -3.12 -3.62
CA GLY A 135 10.47 -2.75 -2.28
C GLY A 135 10.15 -1.30 -1.86
N HIS A 136 9.07 -0.73 -2.39
CA HIS A 136 8.63 0.66 -2.14
C HIS A 136 7.21 0.73 -1.58
N TRP A 137 6.76 -0.33 -0.91
CA TRP A 137 5.48 -0.36 -0.24
C TRP A 137 5.50 0.54 1.01
N ASN A 138 4.33 1.10 1.35
CA ASN A 138 4.16 1.98 2.49
C ASN A 138 3.13 1.42 3.51
N ASP A 139 2.91 2.15 4.61
CA ASP A 139 1.98 1.71 5.65
C ASP A 139 0.51 1.65 5.17
N ALA A 140 0.11 2.45 4.18
CA ALA A 140 -1.23 2.42 3.59
C ALA A 140 -1.43 1.13 2.76
N ASP A 141 -0.43 0.74 1.98
CA ASP A 141 -0.41 -0.54 1.25
C ASP A 141 -0.58 -1.73 2.20
N LEU A 142 0.21 -1.74 3.28
CA LEU A 142 0.13 -2.79 4.30
C LEU A 142 -1.20 -2.77 5.05
N GLY A 143 -1.75 -1.59 5.33
CA GLY A 143 -3.07 -1.42 5.93
C GLY A 143 -4.18 -1.99 5.05
N TRP A 144 -4.14 -1.70 3.75
CA TRP A 144 -5.08 -2.23 2.76
C TRP A 144 -5.00 -3.75 2.67
N ILE A 145 -3.79 -4.31 2.58
CA ILE A 145 -3.60 -5.78 2.53
C ILE A 145 -4.12 -6.44 3.81
N LYS A 146 -3.82 -5.88 4.98
CA LYS A 146 -4.32 -6.42 6.25
C LYS A 146 -5.84 -6.43 6.31
N LEU A 147 -6.49 -5.35 5.85
CA LEU A 147 -7.95 -5.27 5.77
C LEU A 147 -8.50 -6.36 4.84
N ARG A 148 -7.96 -6.47 3.62
CA ARG A 148 -8.41 -7.47 2.63
C ARG A 148 -8.17 -8.89 3.10
N ALA A 149 -6.99 -9.17 3.64
CA ALA A 149 -6.68 -10.45 4.24
C ALA A 149 -7.64 -10.79 5.40
N ALA A 150 -8.08 -9.79 6.18
CA ALA A 150 -9.04 -10.02 7.25
C ALA A 150 -10.48 -10.30 6.75
N GLU A 151 -10.87 -9.68 5.63
CA GLU A 151 -12.19 -9.83 5.00
C GLU A 151 -12.32 -11.10 4.14
N GLN A 152 -11.23 -11.48 3.46
CA GLN A 152 -11.25 -12.51 2.42
C GLN A 152 -10.77 -13.86 2.94
N VAL A 153 -9.67 -13.90 3.71
CA VAL A 153 -9.03 -15.17 4.11
C VAL A 153 -9.86 -15.92 5.15
N THR A 154 -10.21 -17.15 4.80
CA THR A 154 -10.94 -18.10 5.62
C THR A 154 -10.02 -19.14 6.27
N ASP A 155 -10.56 -19.90 7.23
CA ASP A 155 -9.84 -21.05 7.82
C ASP A 155 -9.54 -22.15 6.76
N ASP A 156 -10.35 -22.23 5.69
CA ASP A 156 -10.15 -23.19 4.60
C ASP A 156 -8.98 -22.78 3.69
N ASP A 157 -8.84 -21.49 3.41
CA ASP A 157 -7.72 -20.95 2.62
C ASP A 157 -6.37 -21.29 3.27
N PHE A 158 -6.27 -21.16 4.59
CA PHE A 158 -5.07 -21.58 5.34
C PHE A 158 -4.74 -23.06 5.14
N LEU A 159 -5.73 -23.95 5.05
CA LEU A 159 -5.51 -25.38 4.90
C LEU A 159 -5.12 -25.77 3.47
N HIS A 160 -5.36 -24.90 2.49
CA HIS A 160 -5.00 -25.11 1.10
C HIS A 160 -3.71 -24.39 0.69
N MET A 161 -3.14 -23.56 1.56
CA MET A 161 -1.80 -23.01 1.38
C MET A 161 -0.77 -24.12 1.13
N LEU A 162 0.05 -23.92 0.12
CA LEU A 162 1.26 -24.68 -0.13
C LEU A 162 2.20 -24.51 1.06
N PRO A 163 2.89 -25.60 1.48
CA PRO A 163 3.97 -25.47 2.43
C PRO A 163 4.99 -24.47 1.89
N PHE A 164 5.47 -23.58 2.75
CA PHE A 164 6.40 -22.56 2.34
C PHE A 164 7.77 -23.19 2.07
N ASP A 165 8.13 -23.37 0.80
CA ASP A 165 9.42 -23.97 0.41
C ASP A 165 10.59 -22.96 0.43
N GLY A 166 10.29 -21.67 0.58
CA GLY A 166 11.27 -20.58 0.63
C GLY A 166 12.26 -20.59 -0.53
N GLY A 167 11.88 -21.17 -1.69
CA GLY A 167 12.76 -21.35 -2.83
C GLY A 167 14.01 -22.20 -2.56
N LYS A 168 14.06 -22.95 -1.45
CA LYS A 168 15.18 -23.85 -1.15
C LYS A 168 14.89 -25.22 -1.74
N GLU A 169 15.74 -25.64 -2.68
CA GLU A 169 15.89 -27.03 -3.13
C GLU A 169 16.45 -27.91 -1.99
N GLY A 170 15.74 -28.00 -0.87
CA GLY A 170 16.00 -28.90 0.24
C GLY A 170 14.86 -29.90 0.42
N ASP A 171 15.10 -30.99 1.14
CA ASP A 171 14.08 -31.99 1.50
C ASP A 171 13.11 -31.40 2.56
N VAL A 172 12.32 -30.39 2.18
CA VAL A 172 11.25 -29.87 3.02
C VAL A 172 10.09 -30.86 3.00
N ARG A 173 9.82 -31.47 4.15
CA ARG A 173 8.70 -32.39 4.31
C ARG A 173 7.73 -31.87 5.36
N GLU A 174 6.51 -31.57 4.93
CA GLU A 174 5.42 -31.33 5.88
C GLU A 174 5.09 -32.62 6.65
N LEU A 175 4.99 -32.49 7.96
CA LEU A 175 4.61 -33.56 8.89
C LEU A 175 3.16 -33.42 9.35
N ALA A 176 2.72 -32.18 9.58
CA ALA A 176 1.34 -31.87 9.96
C ALA A 176 1.03 -30.40 9.72
N ARG A 177 -0.21 -30.12 9.32
CA ARG A 177 -0.79 -28.78 9.26
C ARG A 177 -2.03 -28.66 10.15
N LYS A 178 -2.22 -27.48 10.75
CA LYS A 178 -3.44 -27.17 11.50
C LYS A 178 -3.68 -25.67 11.58
N VAL A 179 -4.93 -25.24 11.43
CA VAL A 179 -5.35 -23.88 11.79
C VAL A 179 -5.53 -23.77 13.30
N VAL A 180 -4.87 -22.81 13.91
CA VAL A 180 -4.88 -22.58 15.35
C VAL A 180 -5.15 -21.11 15.67
N ARG A 181 -5.60 -20.85 16.90
CA ARG A 181 -5.76 -19.51 17.47
C ARG A 181 -4.87 -19.43 18.71
N GLY A 182 -3.81 -18.62 18.63
CA GLY A 182 -2.79 -18.52 19.68
C GLY A 182 -3.32 -17.78 20.91
N ARG A 183 -2.82 -18.10 22.11
CA ARG A 183 -3.12 -17.34 23.34
C ARG A 183 -2.23 -16.11 23.54
N LYS A 184 -1.19 -15.98 22.72
CA LYS A 184 -0.22 -14.89 22.72
C LYS A 184 0.09 -14.52 21.28
N ASP A 185 0.74 -13.39 21.10
CA ASP A 185 1.23 -12.96 19.81
C ASP A 185 2.29 -13.94 19.26
N HIS A 186 2.25 -14.12 17.96
CA HIS A 186 3.20 -14.92 17.19
C HIS A 186 3.76 -14.07 16.05
N VAL A 187 4.81 -14.58 15.39
CA VAL A 187 5.37 -13.94 14.19
C VAL A 187 5.11 -14.86 13.01
N CYS A 188 4.60 -14.29 11.93
CA CYS A 188 4.39 -14.97 10.66
C CYS A 188 5.75 -15.27 10.02
N HIS A 189 6.00 -16.54 9.70
CA HIS A 189 7.23 -16.96 9.03
C HIS A 189 7.36 -16.37 7.63
N GLY A 190 6.27 -16.35 6.85
CA GLY A 190 6.28 -15.82 5.48
C GLY A 190 6.49 -14.30 5.40
N THR A 191 5.87 -13.52 6.28
CA THR A 191 5.87 -12.04 6.18
C THR A 191 6.69 -11.33 7.25
N GLY A 192 7.12 -12.01 8.30
CA GLY A 192 7.74 -11.40 9.49
C GLY A 192 6.79 -10.52 10.32
N LEU A 193 5.51 -10.40 9.93
CA LEU A 193 4.52 -9.60 10.63
C LEU A 193 4.03 -10.31 11.90
N VAL A 194 3.62 -9.52 12.89
CA VAL A 194 2.96 -10.03 14.09
C VAL A 194 1.59 -10.61 13.73
N ILE A 195 1.32 -11.80 14.25
CA ILE A 195 0.02 -12.46 14.30
C ILE A 195 -0.51 -12.23 15.73
N PRO A 196 -1.50 -11.33 15.93
CA PRO A 196 -2.06 -11.05 17.24
C PRO A 196 -2.65 -12.29 17.92
N ALA A 197 -2.64 -12.28 19.25
CA ALA A 197 -3.33 -13.29 20.05
C ALA A 197 -4.82 -13.42 19.64
N GLY A 198 -5.29 -14.66 19.55
CA GLY A 198 -6.66 -14.98 19.15
C GLY A 198 -6.89 -15.06 17.63
N GLU A 199 -5.99 -14.50 16.80
CA GLU A 199 -6.16 -14.59 15.35
C GLU A 199 -5.88 -16.00 14.81
N PRO A 200 -6.70 -16.46 13.83
CA PRO A 200 -6.46 -17.71 13.16
C PRO A 200 -5.17 -17.61 12.33
N HIS A 201 -4.37 -18.66 12.39
CA HIS A 201 -3.17 -18.82 11.58
C HIS A 201 -2.91 -20.29 11.32
N LEU A 202 -2.23 -20.56 10.21
CA LEU A 202 -1.72 -21.89 9.90
C LEU A 202 -0.49 -22.16 10.77
N LEU A 203 -0.47 -23.31 11.43
CA LEU A 203 0.70 -23.88 12.07
C LEU A 203 1.12 -25.10 11.24
N LEU A 204 2.30 -25.02 10.65
CA LEU A 204 2.94 -26.14 9.97
C LEU A 204 4.00 -26.74 10.91
N ARG A 205 4.10 -28.06 10.88
CA ARG A 205 5.22 -28.81 11.46
C ARG A 205 5.95 -29.46 10.32
N GLU A 206 7.22 -29.15 10.20
CA GLU A 206 8.01 -29.45 9.01
C GLU A 206 9.34 -30.08 9.42
N LEU A 207 9.86 -30.94 8.55
CA LEU A 207 11.24 -31.38 8.59
C LEU A 207 11.97 -30.61 7.49
N ILE A 208 12.97 -29.80 7.87
CA ILE A 208 13.79 -29.01 6.95
C ILE A 208 15.24 -29.39 7.22
N ASP A 209 15.93 -29.91 6.21
CA ASP A 209 17.33 -30.36 6.32
C ASP A 209 17.59 -31.34 7.49
N GLY A 210 16.60 -32.20 7.80
CA GLY A 210 16.67 -33.18 8.88
C GLY A 210 16.32 -32.65 10.28
N GLU A 211 15.99 -31.36 10.41
CA GLU A 211 15.60 -30.72 11.66
C GLU A 211 14.11 -30.40 11.71
N PHE A 212 13.52 -30.46 12.90
CA PHE A 212 12.09 -30.21 13.10
C PHE A 212 11.81 -28.73 13.34
N TYR A 213 11.00 -28.15 12.47
CA TYR A 213 10.57 -26.75 12.55
C TYR A 213 9.05 -26.64 12.75
N ALA A 214 8.64 -25.52 13.35
CA ALA A 214 7.24 -25.16 13.52
C ALA A 214 7.02 -23.72 13.02
N THR A 215 6.65 -23.59 11.75
CA THR A 215 6.39 -22.31 11.08
C THR A 215 4.92 -21.90 11.25
N ARG A 216 4.66 -20.60 11.15
CA ARG A 216 3.32 -20.02 11.34
C ARG A 216 3.02 -19.06 10.20
N HIS A 217 1.85 -19.14 9.62
CA HIS A 217 1.43 -18.25 8.53
C HIS A 217 0.13 -17.55 8.91
N GLY A 218 0.20 -16.23 9.02
CA GLY A 218 -0.95 -15.37 9.31
C GLY A 218 -1.73 -15.02 8.04
N ARG A 219 -2.85 -14.31 8.21
CA ARG A 219 -3.77 -13.97 7.12
C ARG A 219 -3.10 -13.26 5.95
N VAL A 220 -2.18 -12.33 6.21
CA VAL A 220 -1.46 -11.62 5.14
C VAL A 220 -0.66 -12.59 4.27
N SER A 221 0.02 -13.57 4.86
CA SER A 221 0.76 -14.59 4.09
C SER A 221 -0.18 -15.44 3.24
N ALA A 222 -1.33 -15.85 3.80
CA ALA A 222 -2.35 -16.59 3.06
C ALA A 222 -2.96 -15.78 1.91
N TRP A 223 -3.13 -14.47 2.14
CA TRP A 223 -3.67 -13.56 1.14
C TRP A 223 -2.77 -13.45 -0.10
N PHE A 224 -1.46 -13.32 0.09
CA PHE A 224 -0.50 -13.30 -1.02
C PHE A 224 -0.56 -14.55 -1.89
N GLU A 225 -0.77 -15.69 -1.26
CA GLU A 225 -0.82 -16.96 -1.96
C GLU A 225 -2.12 -17.16 -2.72
N VAL A 226 -3.26 -16.93 -2.05
CA VAL A 226 -4.59 -17.29 -2.59
C VAL A 226 -5.19 -16.19 -3.45
N TYR A 227 -4.99 -14.92 -3.10
CA TYR A 227 -5.66 -13.78 -3.74
C TYR A 227 -4.74 -12.88 -4.54
N ALA A 228 -3.47 -12.76 -4.15
CA ALA A 228 -2.48 -12.02 -4.94
C ALA A 228 -1.79 -12.89 -6.00
N GLU A 229 -1.91 -14.22 -5.90
CA GLU A 229 -1.20 -15.19 -6.75
C GLU A 229 0.32 -14.92 -6.82
N ALA A 230 0.89 -14.44 -5.71
CA ALA A 230 2.28 -14.01 -5.61
C ALA A 230 2.86 -14.34 -4.21
N PRO A 231 2.93 -15.64 -3.83
CA PRO A 231 3.39 -16.06 -2.51
C PRO A 231 4.81 -15.59 -2.18
N GLU A 232 5.67 -15.42 -3.20
CA GLU A 232 7.04 -14.90 -3.07
C GLU A 232 7.09 -13.48 -2.49
N LEU A 233 6.07 -12.66 -2.79
CA LEU A 233 6.03 -11.26 -2.34
C LEU A 233 5.71 -11.14 -0.85
N ALA A 234 5.17 -12.19 -0.23
CA ALA A 234 4.97 -12.22 1.22
C ALA A 234 6.30 -11.98 1.97
N GLU A 235 7.41 -12.50 1.44
CA GLU A 235 8.73 -12.32 2.06
C GLU A 235 9.28 -10.91 1.94
N MET A 236 8.87 -10.15 0.92
CA MET A 236 9.28 -8.76 0.75
C MET A 236 8.72 -7.84 1.85
N LEU A 237 7.74 -8.32 2.62
CA LEU A 237 7.24 -7.64 3.81
C LEU A 237 8.08 -7.89 5.06
N LYS A 238 9.00 -8.86 5.04
CA LYS A 238 9.95 -9.05 6.14
C LYS A 238 10.81 -7.79 6.20
N ARG A 239 10.76 -7.09 7.33
CA ARG A 239 11.73 -6.03 7.60
C ARG A 239 13.11 -6.66 7.57
N ASP A 240 14.09 -5.99 6.94
CA ASP A 240 15.49 -6.38 7.03
C ASP A 240 15.80 -6.73 8.49
N GLU A 241 16.03 -8.01 8.76
CA GLU A 241 16.59 -8.40 10.03
C GLU A 241 17.91 -7.66 10.11
N ARG A 242 18.03 -6.70 11.04
CA ARG A 242 19.35 -6.16 11.37
C ARG A 242 20.22 -7.40 11.59
N PRO A 243 21.36 -7.54 10.90
CA PRO A 243 22.25 -8.64 11.19
C PRO A 243 22.41 -8.67 12.71
N LEU A 244 22.26 -9.85 13.30
CA LEU A 244 22.54 -10.11 14.71
C LEU A 244 24.01 -9.73 14.97
N ALA A 245 24.28 -8.43 15.07
CA ALA A 245 25.54 -7.86 15.43
C ALA A 245 25.64 -8.04 16.94
N ALA A 246 26.30 -9.14 17.28
CA ALA A 246 26.97 -9.40 18.54
C ALA A 246 26.10 -9.24 19.80
N ALA A 247 25.36 -10.30 20.12
CA ALA A 247 25.39 -10.77 21.50
C ALA A 247 26.80 -11.35 21.76
N ALA A 248 27.73 -10.47 22.15
CA ALA A 248 29.02 -10.81 22.76
C ALA A 248 29.39 -9.72 23.76
#